data_AF-A0A0Q4BAE3-F1
#
_entry.id   AF-A0A0Q4BAE3-F1
#
_cell.length_a   1.000
_cell.length_b   1.000
_cell.length_c   1.000
_cell.angle_alpha   90.00
_cell.angle_beta   90.00
_cell.angle_gamma   90.00
#
_symmetry.space_group_name_H-M   'P 1'
#
loop_
_entity.id
_entity.type
_entity.pdbx_description
1 polymer ?
#
loop_
_entity_poly.entity_id
_entity_poly.type
_entity_poly.pdbx_seq_one_letter_code
_entity_poly.pdbx_strand_id
1 'polypeptide(L)'
;MGLGPGGALAQRATISESGREVVAVAMGPGRRHITKPVCEITYALREEGIDTSVLVLNAGSGVPADAPDISHGQCFGLEPIEVERIQQFKVALIHLGNVRAHIIWKARLILRNVDIPAIIVSQCPVDFEDFAAIGVKTSRVMPPDDKINTKGTIMEIVTGIVRGVTCPQEKLDEIITKIQRMLPGINEGGER
;
A
#
# COMPACT_ATOMS: atom_id res chain seq x y z
N MET A 1 0.81 -20.40 26.96
CA MET A 1 1.43 -19.06 27.06
C MET A 1 0.59 -18.12 26.21
N GLY A 2 -0.27 -17.33 26.86
CA GLY A 2 -1.24 -16.46 26.19
C GLY A 2 -0.64 -15.13 25.77
N LEU A 3 -1.00 -14.64 24.58
CA LEU A 3 -0.78 -13.26 24.18
C LEU A 3 -1.85 -12.39 24.85
N GLY A 4 -1.41 -11.35 25.55
CA GLY A 4 -2.31 -10.33 26.11
C GLY A 4 -2.93 -9.43 25.03
N PRO A 5 -3.90 -8.57 25.39
CA PRO A 5 -4.77 -7.84 24.44
C PRO A 5 -4.12 -6.63 23.75
N GLY A 6 -2.78 -6.52 23.75
CA GLY A 6 -2.06 -5.37 23.21
C GLY A 6 -0.99 -5.81 22.21
N GLY A 7 -1.25 -5.60 20.92
CA GLY A 7 -0.24 -5.55 19.87
C GLY A 7 0.49 -6.87 19.58
N ALA A 8 -0.22 -7.88 19.05
CA ALA A 8 0.44 -8.99 18.41
C ALA A 8 1.25 -8.48 17.20
N LEU A 9 2.58 -8.49 17.33
CA LEU A 9 3.55 -8.10 16.31
C LEU A 9 3.29 -8.89 15.02
N ALA A 10 2.70 -8.24 14.02
CA ALA A 10 2.30 -8.91 12.79
C ALA A 10 3.52 -9.54 12.06
N GLN A 11 3.38 -10.83 11.77
CA GLN A 11 4.34 -11.64 11.03
C GLN A 11 3.95 -11.64 9.54
N ARG A 12 4.70 -12.35 8.68
CA ARG A 12 4.27 -12.57 7.29
C ARG A 12 2.90 -13.24 7.25
N ALA A 13 2.12 -12.99 6.20
CA ALA A 13 0.77 -13.51 6.03
C ALA A 13 -0.20 -13.16 7.19
N THR A 14 0.10 -12.11 7.96
CA THR A 14 -0.75 -11.65 9.06
C THR A 14 -1.59 -10.46 8.62
N ILE A 15 -2.84 -10.44 9.08
CA ILE A 15 -3.73 -9.29 9.01
C ILE A 15 -3.96 -8.75 10.44
N SER A 16 -3.87 -7.44 10.60
CA SER A 16 -4.34 -6.74 11.80
C SER A 16 -5.61 -5.99 11.41
N GLU A 17 -6.75 -6.54 11.80
CA GLU A 17 -8.07 -5.99 11.46
C GLU A 17 -8.49 -4.92 12.48
N SER A 18 -8.96 -3.78 11.99
CA SER A 18 -9.60 -2.72 12.78
C SER A 18 -10.96 -2.36 12.16
N GLY A 19 -10.96 -2.10 10.86
CA GLY A 19 -12.14 -1.88 10.02
C GLY A 19 -11.78 -2.03 8.54
N ARG A 20 -12.67 -1.64 7.63
CA ARG A 20 -12.54 -1.91 6.18
C ARG A 20 -12.46 -0.68 5.29
N GLU A 21 -12.09 0.48 5.83
CA GLU A 21 -11.92 1.67 5.02
C GLU A 21 -10.59 1.65 4.27
N VAL A 22 -9.49 1.45 5.01
CA VAL A 22 -8.15 1.43 4.44
C VAL A 22 -7.45 0.11 4.76
N VAL A 23 -6.81 -0.49 3.77
CA VAL A 23 -5.81 -1.54 3.98
C VAL A 23 -4.41 -1.02 3.70
N ALA A 24 -3.57 -0.98 4.73
CA ALA A 24 -2.14 -0.76 4.58
C ALA A 24 -1.48 -2.07 4.14
N VAL A 25 -1.14 -2.16 2.86
CA VAL A 25 -0.41 -3.27 2.27
C VAL A 25 1.08 -3.08 2.55
N ALA A 26 1.60 -3.89 3.47
CA ALA A 26 2.99 -3.89 3.87
C ALA A 26 3.75 -5.01 3.16
N MET A 27 4.94 -4.69 2.68
CA MET A 27 5.87 -5.71 2.20
C MET A 27 6.30 -6.59 3.36
N GLY A 28 6.18 -7.92 3.16
CA GLY A 28 6.67 -8.93 4.08
C GLY A 28 8.04 -8.55 4.63
N PRO A 29 8.19 -8.47 5.97
CA PRO A 29 9.46 -8.09 6.52
C PRO A 29 10.51 -9.15 6.16
N GLY A 30 11.78 -8.75 6.20
CA GLY A 30 12.84 -9.71 6.53
C GLY A 30 12.58 -10.31 7.92
N ARG A 31 13.60 -10.78 8.62
CA ARG A 31 13.45 -11.40 9.95
C ARG A 31 12.77 -10.53 11.06
N ARG A 32 12.37 -9.28 10.80
CA ARG A 32 11.79 -8.36 11.80
C ARG A 32 10.58 -7.62 11.23
N HIS A 33 9.40 -7.96 11.78
CA HIS A 33 8.15 -7.21 12.01
C HIS A 33 7.70 -6.12 11.03
N ILE A 34 6.43 -5.72 11.09
CA ILE A 34 5.97 -4.50 10.39
C ILE A 34 6.87 -3.35 10.80
N THR A 35 7.71 -2.92 9.87
CA THR A 35 8.72 -1.89 10.11
C THR A 35 8.05 -0.54 10.14
N LYS A 36 8.60 0.38 10.94
CA LYS A 36 8.46 1.81 10.64
C LYS A 36 8.66 2.03 9.14
N PRO A 37 7.83 2.82 8.45
CA PRO A 37 6.82 3.73 9.01
C PRO A 37 5.39 3.18 8.96
N VAL A 38 5.15 1.96 8.49
CA VAL A 38 3.77 1.45 8.29
C VAL A 38 2.94 1.52 9.58
N CYS A 39 3.50 1.14 10.73
CA CYS A 39 2.81 1.24 12.01
C CYS A 39 2.45 2.69 12.36
N GLU A 40 3.36 3.65 12.14
CA GLU A 40 3.15 5.07 12.45
C GLU A 40 2.07 5.66 11.53
N ILE A 41 2.09 5.30 10.25
CA ILE A 41 1.06 5.69 9.29
C ILE A 41 -0.31 5.16 9.74
N THR A 42 -0.39 3.88 10.08
CA THR A 42 -1.67 3.26 10.47
C THR A 42 -2.17 3.77 11.82
N TYR A 43 -1.26 4.14 12.72
CA TYR A 43 -1.60 4.76 14.00
C TYR A 43 -2.16 6.17 13.78
N ALA A 44 -1.47 7.00 13.00
CA ALA A 44 -1.92 8.35 12.68
C ALA A 44 -3.27 8.37 11.96
N LEU A 45 -3.50 7.45 11.00
CA LEU A 45 -4.80 7.30 10.35
C LEU A 45 -5.92 6.93 11.35
N ARG A 46 -5.63 6.06 12.31
CA ARG A 46 -6.62 5.66 13.33
C ARG A 46 -6.90 6.77 14.35
N GLU A 47 -5.91 7.60 14.68
CA GLU A 47 -6.12 8.80 15.53
C GLU A 47 -7.08 9.78 14.86
N GLU A 48 -7.06 9.87 13.52
CA GLU A 48 -8.00 10.66 12.71
C GLU A 48 -9.34 9.96 12.47
N GLY A 49 -9.61 8.86 13.18
CA GLY A 49 -10.87 8.11 13.07
C GLY A 49 -11.03 7.29 11.79
N ILE A 50 -9.94 7.06 11.04
CA ILE A 50 -9.97 6.29 9.80
C ILE A 50 -9.71 4.81 10.09
N ASP A 51 -10.69 3.97 9.77
CA ASP A 51 -10.66 2.53 10.04
C ASP A 51 -9.63 1.81 9.16
N THR A 52 -8.41 1.69 9.68
CA THR A 52 -7.26 1.18 8.94
C THR A 52 -6.84 -0.19 9.43
N SER A 53 -6.86 -1.18 8.55
CA SER A 53 -6.28 -2.52 8.77
C SER A 53 -4.93 -2.65 8.08
N VAL A 54 -4.12 -3.61 8.51
CA VAL A 54 -2.78 -3.85 7.93
C VAL A 54 -2.68 -5.26 7.41
N LEU A 55 -2.25 -5.43 6.15
CA LEU A 55 -1.98 -6.73 5.54
C LEU A 55 -0.49 -6.84 5.21
N VAL A 56 0.17 -7.82 5.81
CA VAL A 56 1.58 -8.12 5.52
C VAL A 56 1.65 -9.25 4.51
N LEU A 57 2.13 -8.93 3.30
CA LEU A 57 2.20 -9.92 2.22
C LEU A 57 3.15 -11.07 2.57
N ASN A 58 2.74 -12.29 2.21
CA ASN A 58 3.56 -13.50 2.37
C ASN A 58 4.80 -13.42 1.45
N ALA A 59 4.57 -13.13 0.17
CA ALA A 59 5.60 -12.96 -0.85
C ALA A 59 5.93 -11.47 -1.12
N GLY A 60 6.23 -10.70 -0.06
CA GLY A 60 6.48 -9.26 -0.16
C GLY A 60 7.88 -8.82 -0.64
N SER A 61 8.84 -9.75 -0.72
CA SER A 61 10.22 -9.50 -1.17
C SER A 61 10.37 -9.57 -2.70
N GLY A 62 11.51 -9.13 -3.24
CA GLY A 62 11.84 -9.37 -4.65
C GLY A 62 11.12 -8.47 -5.64
N VAL A 63 10.93 -8.95 -6.87
CA VAL A 63 10.17 -8.32 -7.96
C VAL A 63 9.19 -9.32 -8.59
N PRO A 64 8.11 -8.88 -9.24
CA PRO A 64 7.24 -9.76 -10.00
C PRO A 64 8.01 -10.56 -11.06
N ALA A 65 7.58 -11.80 -11.32
CA ALA A 65 8.23 -12.68 -12.30
C ALA A 65 8.24 -12.12 -13.74
N ASP A 66 7.31 -11.21 -14.06
CA ASP A 66 7.18 -10.57 -15.36
C ASP A 66 7.85 -9.19 -15.43
N ALA A 67 8.64 -8.81 -14.42
CA ALA A 67 9.48 -7.62 -14.47
C ALA A 67 10.76 -7.88 -15.30
N PRO A 68 11.26 -6.89 -16.07
CA PRO A 68 12.41 -7.05 -16.96
C PRO A 68 13.74 -7.28 -16.21
N ASP A 69 13.82 -6.88 -14.94
CA ASP A 69 15.02 -7.00 -14.12
C ASP A 69 14.86 -8.15 -13.10
N ILE A 70 14.95 -9.38 -13.59
CA ILE A 70 14.90 -10.58 -12.74
C ILE A 70 16.28 -10.72 -12.08
N SER A 71 16.50 -10.00 -10.97
CA SER A 71 17.56 -10.39 -10.05
C SER A 71 17.24 -11.82 -9.56
N HIS A 72 18.12 -12.80 -9.83
CA HIS A 72 17.97 -14.23 -9.48
C HIS A 72 17.76 -14.47 -7.97
N GLY A 73 16.55 -14.19 -7.47
CA GLY A 73 16.23 -14.18 -6.05
C GLY A 73 14.76 -14.47 -5.78
N GLN A 74 14.26 -13.96 -4.64
CA GLN A 74 12.86 -14.12 -4.24
C GLN A 74 11.91 -13.43 -5.23
N CYS A 75 10.76 -14.04 -5.50
CA CYS A 75 9.72 -13.47 -6.35
C CYS A 75 8.69 -12.72 -5.51
N PHE A 76 8.30 -11.53 -5.96
CA PHE A 76 7.20 -10.79 -5.38
C PHE A 76 5.87 -11.36 -5.90
N GLY A 77 4.93 -11.62 -5.00
CA GLY A 77 3.68 -12.30 -5.32
C GLY A 77 2.53 -11.87 -4.43
N LEU A 78 1.32 -12.14 -4.91
CA LEU A 78 0.10 -12.10 -4.12
C LEU A 78 -0.56 -13.47 -4.16
N GLU A 79 -0.94 -13.98 -2.99
CA GLU A 79 -1.77 -15.17 -2.90
C GLU A 79 -3.25 -14.82 -3.17
N PRO A 80 -4.06 -15.76 -3.68
CA PRO A 80 -5.49 -15.51 -3.93
C PRO A 80 -6.22 -14.96 -2.70
N ILE A 81 -5.92 -15.49 -1.51
CA ILE A 81 -6.50 -15.01 -0.25
C ILE A 81 -6.10 -13.57 0.10
N GLU A 82 -4.90 -13.12 -0.30
CA GLU A 82 -4.46 -11.74 -0.10
C GLU A 82 -5.20 -10.80 -1.05
N VAL A 83 -5.41 -11.23 -2.29
CA VAL A 83 -6.22 -10.48 -3.28
C VAL A 83 -7.65 -10.31 -2.79
N GLU A 84 -8.29 -11.41 -2.39
CA GLU A 84 -9.66 -11.40 -1.85
C GLU A 84 -9.79 -10.48 -0.62
N ARG A 85 -8.79 -10.50 0.27
CA ARG A 85 -8.76 -9.62 1.44
C ARG A 85 -8.63 -8.16 1.06
N ILE A 86 -7.67 -7.80 0.19
CA ILE A 86 -7.47 -6.41 -0.23
C ILE A 86 -8.73 -5.86 -0.91
N GLN A 87 -9.41 -6.67 -1.73
CA GLN A 87 -10.61 -6.28 -2.47
C GLN A 87 -11.79 -5.90 -1.56
N GLN A 88 -11.79 -6.29 -0.28
CA GLN A 88 -12.85 -5.95 0.69
C GLN A 88 -12.76 -4.53 1.25
N PHE A 89 -11.72 -3.78 0.91
CA PHE A 89 -11.46 -2.43 1.43
C PHE A 89 -11.89 -1.34 0.45
N LYS A 90 -12.15 -0.13 0.96
CA LYS A 90 -12.45 1.03 0.11
C LYS A 90 -11.19 1.57 -0.58
N VAL A 91 -10.06 1.61 0.13
CA VAL A 91 -8.78 2.18 -0.33
C VAL A 91 -7.60 1.29 0.07
N ALA A 92 -6.62 1.14 -0.82
CA ALA A 92 -5.32 0.54 -0.48
C ALA A 92 -4.22 1.58 -0.27
N LEU A 93 -3.55 1.54 0.87
CA LEU A 93 -2.26 2.21 1.08
C LEU A 93 -1.14 1.21 0.83
N ILE A 94 -0.40 1.38 -0.26
CA ILE A 94 0.64 0.44 -0.68
C ILE A 94 2.01 1.00 -0.33
N HIS A 95 2.63 0.45 0.72
CA HIS A 95 3.97 0.87 1.15
C HIS A 95 5.05 0.04 0.44
N LEU A 96 5.89 0.71 -0.36
CA LEU A 96 6.94 0.10 -1.20
C LEU A 96 8.34 0.58 -0.80
N GLY A 97 9.36 -0.04 -1.40
CA GLY A 97 10.76 0.16 -1.04
C GLY A 97 11.43 1.38 -1.68
N ASN A 98 12.73 1.24 -1.97
CA ASN A 98 13.58 2.32 -2.49
C ASN A 98 14.10 2.11 -3.92
N VAL A 99 13.73 1.00 -4.57
CA VAL A 99 14.20 0.71 -5.94
C VAL A 99 13.07 1.07 -6.90
N ARG A 100 13.27 2.10 -7.73
CA ARG A 100 12.25 2.66 -8.65
C ARG A 100 11.54 1.58 -9.47
N ALA A 101 12.30 0.74 -10.18
CA ALA A 101 11.74 -0.37 -10.95
C ALA A 101 10.91 -1.32 -10.07
N HIS A 102 11.39 -1.67 -8.87
CA HIS A 102 10.64 -2.57 -7.98
C HIS A 102 9.33 -1.94 -7.52
N ILE A 103 9.32 -0.64 -7.19
CA ILE A 103 8.12 0.08 -6.79
C ILE A 103 7.06 -0.02 -7.90
N ILE A 104 7.46 0.35 -9.12
CA ILE A 104 6.57 0.43 -10.29
C ILE A 104 5.98 -0.95 -10.61
N TRP A 105 6.82 -1.99 -10.71
CA TRP A 105 6.35 -3.34 -11.04
C TRP A 105 5.53 -4.00 -9.92
N LYS A 106 5.86 -3.76 -8.64
CA LYS A 106 5.05 -4.26 -7.52
C LYS A 106 3.68 -3.62 -7.46
N ALA A 107 3.60 -2.31 -7.63
CA ALA A 107 2.32 -1.60 -7.69
C ALA A 107 1.45 -2.16 -8.82
N ARG A 108 2.02 -2.38 -10.02
CA ARG A 108 1.33 -3.05 -11.13
C ARG A 108 0.83 -4.44 -10.74
N LEU A 109 1.67 -5.27 -10.12
CA LEU A 109 1.25 -6.61 -9.68
C LEU A 109 0.07 -6.56 -8.70
N ILE A 110 0.07 -5.62 -7.77
CA ILE A 110 -1.04 -5.49 -6.82
C ILE A 110 -2.30 -5.06 -7.57
N LEU A 111 -2.24 -3.95 -8.31
CA LEU A 111 -3.39 -3.32 -8.95
C LEU A 111 -3.93 -4.08 -10.16
N ARG A 112 -3.18 -5.02 -10.76
CA ARG A 112 -3.76 -5.94 -11.76
C ARG A 112 -4.68 -6.98 -11.15
N ASN A 113 -4.48 -7.28 -9.86
CA ASN A 113 -5.25 -8.30 -9.15
C ASN A 113 -6.43 -7.70 -8.37
N VAL A 114 -6.31 -6.46 -7.87
CA VAL A 114 -7.33 -5.78 -7.08
C VAL A 114 -7.90 -4.57 -7.80
N ASP A 115 -9.21 -4.38 -7.73
CA ASP A 115 -9.95 -3.27 -8.33
C ASP A 115 -10.43 -2.30 -7.24
N ILE A 116 -9.49 -1.54 -6.68
CA ILE A 116 -9.77 -0.49 -5.69
C ILE A 116 -8.83 0.71 -5.93
N PRO A 117 -9.22 1.92 -5.52
CA PRO A 117 -8.34 3.08 -5.53
C PRO A 117 -7.18 2.89 -4.54
N ALA A 118 -5.98 3.33 -4.93
CA ALA A 118 -4.78 3.15 -4.14
C ALA A 118 -3.93 4.42 -4.02
N ILE A 119 -3.25 4.55 -2.88
CA ILE A 119 -2.18 5.51 -2.63
C ILE A 119 -0.85 4.77 -2.57
N ILE A 120 0.15 5.23 -3.33
CA ILE A 120 1.50 4.68 -3.27
C ILE A 120 2.33 5.46 -2.27
N VAL A 121 2.92 4.75 -1.31
CA VAL A 121 3.88 5.29 -0.36
C VAL A 121 5.25 4.67 -0.63
N SER A 122 6.26 5.49 -0.93
CA SER A 122 7.60 4.98 -1.29
C SER A 122 8.74 5.86 -0.77
N GLN A 123 9.95 5.30 -0.74
CA GLN A 123 11.15 6.05 -0.41
C GLN A 123 11.66 6.84 -1.62
N CYS A 124 11.85 6.16 -2.75
CA CYS A 124 12.39 6.74 -3.97
C CYS A 124 11.32 7.60 -4.67
N PRO A 125 11.71 8.75 -5.27
CA PRO A 125 10.82 9.55 -6.09
C PRO A 125 10.30 8.73 -7.27
N VAL A 126 8.97 8.71 -7.40
CA VAL A 126 8.20 8.17 -8.53
C VAL A 126 7.04 9.11 -8.79
N ASP A 127 6.57 9.16 -10.02
CA ASP A 127 5.43 9.99 -10.42
C ASP A 127 4.36 9.17 -11.16
N PHE A 128 3.31 9.82 -11.63
CA PHE A 128 2.22 9.14 -12.34
C PHE A 128 2.63 8.62 -13.73
N GLU A 129 3.58 9.27 -14.39
CA GLU A 129 4.06 8.87 -15.72
C GLU A 129 4.84 7.56 -15.65
N ASP A 130 5.64 7.37 -14.60
CA ASP A 130 6.32 6.10 -14.30
C ASP A 130 5.38 4.89 -14.32
N PHE A 131 4.24 5.03 -13.65
CA PHE A 131 3.24 3.97 -13.55
C PHE A 131 2.45 3.83 -14.86
N ALA A 132 2.05 4.95 -15.46
CA ALA A 132 1.28 4.95 -16.70
C ALA A 132 2.05 4.32 -17.88
N ALA A 133 3.38 4.53 -17.93
CA ALA A 133 4.26 3.97 -18.95
C ALA A 133 4.24 2.44 -19.02
N ILE A 134 3.90 1.75 -17.92
CA ILE A 134 3.79 0.29 -17.87
C ILE A 134 2.33 -0.20 -17.78
N GLY A 135 1.36 0.66 -18.06
CA GLY A 135 -0.06 0.30 -18.14
C GLY A 135 -0.81 0.34 -16.80
N VAL A 136 -0.28 1.01 -15.78
CA VAL A 136 -1.01 1.20 -14.53
C VAL A 136 -1.95 2.39 -14.65
N LYS A 137 -3.24 2.22 -14.34
CA LYS A 137 -4.21 3.31 -14.31
C LYS A 137 -3.83 4.30 -13.22
N THR A 138 -3.85 5.58 -13.55
CA THR A 138 -3.61 6.64 -12.56
C THR A 138 -4.60 7.79 -12.71
N SER A 139 -4.78 8.58 -11.64
CA SER A 139 -5.69 9.73 -11.62
C SER A 139 -5.25 10.91 -12.49
N ARG A 140 -3.96 11.01 -12.82
CA ARG A 140 -3.40 12.17 -13.56
C ARG A 140 -2.93 11.83 -14.97
N VAL A 141 -2.44 10.60 -15.17
CA VAL A 141 -1.90 10.14 -16.45
C VAL A 141 -2.48 8.76 -16.75
N MET A 142 -3.40 8.69 -17.70
CA MET A 142 -4.02 7.43 -18.11
C MET A 142 -3.16 6.77 -19.20
N PRO A 143 -2.81 5.47 -19.08
CA PRO A 143 -2.23 4.72 -20.19
C PRO A 143 -3.19 4.68 -21.39
N PRO A 144 -2.67 4.47 -22.61
CA PRO A 144 -3.52 4.11 -23.76
C PRO A 144 -4.40 2.90 -23.45
N ASP A 145 -5.64 2.90 -23.92
CA ASP A 145 -6.64 1.86 -23.60
C ASP A 145 -6.16 0.43 -23.94
N ASP A 146 -5.41 0.28 -25.03
CA ASP A 146 -4.81 -0.98 -25.48
C ASP A 146 -3.63 -1.46 -24.62
N LYS A 147 -3.13 -0.61 -23.71
CA LYS A 147 -1.98 -0.87 -22.84
C LYS A 147 -2.33 -0.93 -21.37
N ILE A 148 -3.60 -0.80 -20.99
CA ILE A 148 -4.02 -0.89 -19.59
C ILE A 148 -3.81 -2.32 -19.08
N ASN A 149 -3.00 -2.43 -18.03
CA ASN A 149 -2.59 -3.69 -17.40
C ASN A 149 -3.10 -3.83 -15.95
N THR A 150 -3.99 -2.94 -15.51
CA THR A 150 -4.45 -2.90 -14.11
C THR A 150 -5.96 -2.72 -13.99
N LYS A 151 -6.53 -3.28 -12.92
CA LYS A 151 -7.93 -3.12 -12.53
C LYS A 151 -8.07 -1.95 -11.57
N GLY A 152 -7.24 -1.90 -10.53
CA GLY A 152 -7.18 -0.77 -9.60
C GLY A 152 -6.54 0.47 -10.21
N THR A 153 -6.61 1.59 -9.48
CA THR A 153 -6.14 2.89 -9.96
C THR A 153 -5.30 3.59 -8.89
N ILE A 154 -4.13 4.12 -9.27
CA ILE A 154 -3.34 4.98 -8.38
C ILE A 154 -3.97 6.37 -8.36
N MET A 155 -4.52 6.75 -7.21
CA MET A 155 -5.12 8.07 -7.02
C MET A 155 -4.10 9.09 -6.54
N GLU A 156 -3.18 8.68 -5.67
CA GLU A 156 -2.23 9.56 -5.01
C GLU A 156 -0.88 8.88 -4.80
N ILE A 157 0.18 9.68 -4.70
CA ILE A 157 1.55 9.23 -4.45
C ILE A 157 2.15 10.08 -3.32
N VAL A 158 2.86 9.46 -2.39
CA VAL A 158 3.67 10.10 -1.34
C VAL A 158 5.05 9.47 -1.32
N THR A 159 6.07 10.26 -1.66
CA THR A 159 7.47 9.83 -1.71
C THR A 159 8.27 10.37 -0.51
N GLY A 160 9.49 9.86 -0.32
CA GLY A 160 10.38 10.25 0.77
C GLY A 160 10.14 9.52 2.09
N ILE A 161 9.33 8.45 2.07
CA ILE A 161 9.00 7.67 3.25
C ILE A 161 9.95 6.47 3.36
N VAL A 162 10.86 6.52 4.34
CA VAL A 162 11.98 5.59 4.47
C VAL A 162 11.62 4.43 5.39
N ARG A 163 11.85 3.20 4.91
CA ARG A 163 11.68 2.00 5.73
C ARG A 163 12.70 1.95 6.87
N GLY A 164 12.22 1.67 8.08
CA GLY A 164 13.02 1.56 9.30
C GLY A 164 13.30 2.90 9.99
N VAL A 165 12.79 4.00 9.43
CA VAL A 165 12.95 5.36 9.96
C VAL A 165 11.57 5.91 10.34
N THR A 166 11.54 6.76 11.36
CA THR A 166 10.32 7.48 11.77
C THR A 166 9.81 8.33 10.62
N CYS A 167 8.51 8.24 10.33
CA CYS A 167 7.86 9.09 9.34
C CYS A 167 7.81 10.54 9.84
N PRO A 168 8.27 11.53 9.05
CA PRO A 168 8.08 12.94 9.40
C PRO A 168 6.59 13.28 9.54
N GLN A 169 6.25 14.19 10.46
CA GLN A 169 4.85 14.59 10.69
C GLN A 169 4.19 15.13 9.41
N GLU A 170 4.89 15.99 8.66
CA GLU A 170 4.42 16.51 7.37
C GLU A 170 4.00 15.39 6.40
N LYS A 171 4.72 14.26 6.42
CA LYS A 171 4.41 13.10 5.57
C LYS A 171 3.22 12.29 6.08
N LEU A 172 3.03 12.22 7.40
CA LEU A 172 1.82 11.63 7.98
C LEU A 172 0.59 12.46 7.60
N ASP A 173 0.68 13.79 7.77
CA ASP A 173 -0.39 14.73 7.44
C ASP A 173 -0.73 14.69 5.93
N GLU A 174 0.29 14.58 5.07
CA GLU A 174 0.12 14.41 3.63
C GLU A 174 -0.66 13.12 3.29
N ILE A 175 -0.32 11.99 3.93
CA ILE A 175 -1.02 10.71 3.74
C ILE A 175 -2.47 10.81 4.23
N ILE A 176 -2.69 11.33 5.43
CA ILE A 176 -4.03 11.49 6.02
C ILE A 176 -4.92 12.30 5.08
N THR A 177 -4.45 13.48 4.67
CA THR A 177 -5.20 14.38 3.79
C THR A 177 -5.57 13.71 2.47
N LYS A 178 -4.63 12.95 1.88
CA LYS A 178 -4.86 12.23 0.62
C LYS A 178 -5.86 11.10 0.78
N ILE A 179 -5.76 10.31 1.85
CA ILE A 179 -6.71 9.23 2.15
C ILE A 179 -8.11 9.77 2.42
N GLN A 180 -8.25 10.85 3.19
CA GLN A 180 -9.54 11.44 3.50
C GLN A 180 -10.30 11.86 2.23
N ARG A 181 -9.58 12.39 1.23
CA ARG A 181 -10.16 12.75 -0.09
C ARG A 181 -10.60 11.55 -0.92
N MET A 182 -10.03 10.38 -0.67
CA MET A 182 -10.37 9.14 -1.38
C MET A 182 -11.53 8.39 -0.74
N LEU A 183 -11.79 8.61 0.56
CA LEU A 183 -12.86 7.97 1.28
C LEU A 183 -14.18 8.74 1.08
N PRO A 184 -15.25 8.09 0.60
CA PRO A 184 -16.55 8.73 0.50
C PRO A 184 -17.10 8.98 1.92
N GLY A 185 -17.38 10.24 2.27
CA GLY A 185 -18.23 10.59 3.42
C GLY A 185 -17.56 11.22 4.66
N ILE A 186 -16.25 11.49 4.69
CA ILE A 186 -15.62 12.11 5.88
C ILE A 186 -16.00 13.60 6.03
N ASN A 187 -16.49 14.24 4.95
CA ASN A 187 -16.97 15.63 4.95
C ASN A 187 -18.48 15.81 5.20
N GLU A 188 -19.24 14.76 5.57
CA GLU A 188 -20.69 14.87 5.83
C GLU A 188 -21.10 14.55 7.29
N GLY A 189 -20.18 14.66 8.25
CA GLY A 189 -20.42 14.19 9.63
C GLY A 189 -20.04 15.13 10.78
N GLY A 190 -19.79 16.41 10.52
CA GLY A 190 -19.49 17.40 11.56
C GLY A 190 -20.74 17.92 12.28
N GLU A 191 -21.51 17.04 12.92
CA GLU A 191 -22.51 17.38 13.95
C GLU A 191 -22.98 16.08 14.63
N ARG A 192 -22.30 15.65 15.70
CA ARG A 192 -22.87 14.89 16.82
C ARG A 192 -22.11 15.19 18.11
#